data_AF-A0A9D2BQY4-F1
#
_entry.id   AF-A0A9D2BQY4-F1
#
_cell.length_a   1.000
_cell.length_b   1.000
_cell.length_c   1.000
_cell.angle_alpha   90.00
_cell.angle_beta   90.00
_cell.angle_gamma   90.00
#
_symmetry.space_group_name_H-M   'P 1'
#
loop_
_entity.id
_entity.type
_entity.pdbx_description
1 polymer ?
#
loop_
_entity_poly.entity_id
_entity_poly.type
_entity_poly.pdbx_seq_one_letter_code
_entity_poly.pdbx_strand_id
1 'polypeptide(L)' 'MTNEDYMNEELEALAAMTEEEACRVYNVDFKAEAEIYIREWWLYIA' A
#
# COMPACT_ATOMS: atom_id res chain seq x y z
N MET A 1 -4.52 4.83 17.41
CA MET A 1 -4.23 4.55 16.00
C MET A 1 -5.47 3.90 15.41
N THR A 2 -6.02 4.54 14.40
CA THR A 2 -7.18 4.14 13.60
C THR A 2 -6.72 3.37 12.36
N ASN A 3 -7.63 2.69 11.66
CA ASN A 3 -7.31 2.06 10.37
C ASN A 3 -6.78 3.08 9.35
N GLU A 4 -7.25 4.33 9.43
CA GLU A 4 -6.76 5.42 8.58
C GLU A 4 -5.31 5.79 8.92
N ASP A 5 -4.92 5.80 10.20
CA ASP A 5 -3.53 6.04 10.62
C ASP A 5 -2.60 4.95 10.05
N TYR A 6 -2.98 3.67 10.19
CA TYR A 6 -2.18 2.54 9.66
C TYR A 6 -2.10 2.53 8.14
N MET A 7 -3.21 2.81 7.46
CA MET A 7 -3.24 2.94 6.00
C MET A 7 -2.27 4.04 5.54
N ASN A 8 -2.28 5.19 6.20
CA ASN A 8 -1.40 6.30 5.85
C ASN A 8 0.08 5.97 6.11
N GLU A 9 0.41 5.29 7.22
CA GLU A 9 1.77 4.80 7.49
C GLU A 9 2.26 3.83 6.39
N GLU A 10 1.40 2.91 5.95
CA GLU A 10 1.74 1.97 4.89
C GLU A 10 1.86 2.65 3.52
N LEU A 11 1.01 3.63 3.23
CA LEU A 11 1.10 4.44 2.00
C LEU A 11 2.37 5.29 1.98
N GLU A 12 2.82 5.83 3.10
CA GLU A 12 4.11 6.53 3.21
C GLU A 12 5.28 5.58 2.96
N ALA A 13 5.22 4.36 3.51
CA ALA A 13 6.22 3.32 3.24
C ALA A 13 6.23 2.94 1.75
N LEU A 14 5.06 2.74 1.13
CA LEU A 14 4.94 2.51 -0.31
C LEU A 14 5.53 3.67 -1.10
N ALA A 15 5.24 4.92 -0.75
CA ALA A 15 5.73 6.10 -1.43
C ALA A 15 7.27 6.15 -1.47
N ALA A 16 7.94 5.72 -0.40
CA ALA A 16 9.40 5.64 -0.31
C ALA A 16 10.03 4.50 -1.14
N MET A 17 9.26 3.47 -1.52
CA MET A 17 9.76 2.34 -2.34
C MET A 17 9.95 2.74 -3.80
N THR A 18 10.91 2.12 -4.48
CA THR A 18 10.98 2.12 -5.94
C THR A 18 9.85 1.27 -6.54
N GLU A 19 9.60 1.44 -7.85
CA GLU A 19 8.61 0.64 -8.58
C GLU A 19 8.85 -0.87 -8.41
N GLU A 20 10.10 -1.30 -8.62
CA GLU A 20 10.50 -2.72 -8.55
C GLU A 20 10.35 -3.30 -7.15
N GLU A 21 10.69 -2.52 -6.11
CA GLU A 21 10.49 -2.93 -4.72
C GLU A 21 9.00 -3.09 -4.39
N ALA A 22 8.17 -2.11 -4.75
CA ALA A 22 6.73 -2.17 -4.53
C ALA A 22 6.10 -3.36 -5.25
N CYS A 23 6.43 -3.56 -6.53
CA CYS A 23 5.96 -4.68 -7.34
C CYS A 23 6.33 -6.03 -6.70
N ARG A 24 7.56 -6.17 -6.19
CA ARG A 24 8.01 -7.40 -5.53
C ARG A 24 7.34 -7.64 -4.17
N VAL A 25 7.17 -6.59 -3.36
CA VAL A 25 6.60 -6.69 -2.00
C VAL A 25 5.11 -7.02 -2.07
N TYR A 26 4.37 -6.30 -2.91
CA TYR A 26 2.93 -6.45 -3.05
C TYR A 26 2.54 -7.49 -4.11
N ASN A 27 3.52 -8.06 -4.83
CA ASN A 27 3.31 -9.02 -5.91
C ASN A 27 2.32 -8.49 -6.98
N VAL A 28 2.61 -7.29 -7.47
CA VAL A 28 1.85 -6.54 -8.48
C VAL A 28 2.76 -6.16 -9.65
N ASP A 29 2.15 -5.79 -10.78
CA ASP A 29 2.90 -5.37 -11.97
C ASP A 29 3.25 -3.86 -11.93
N PHE A 30 2.49 -3.08 -11.16
CA PHE A 30 2.70 -1.64 -10.98
C PHE A 30 2.52 -1.20 -9.53
N LYS A 31 3.33 -0.25 -9.08
CA LYS A 31 3.22 0.37 -7.76
C LYS A 31 1.86 1.02 -7.50
N ALA A 32 1.21 1.53 -8.55
CA ALA A 32 -0.14 2.08 -8.45
C ALA A 32 -1.18 1.02 -8.04
N GLU A 33 -0.99 -0.25 -8.42
CA GLU A 33 -1.87 -1.34 -7.98
C GLU A 33 -1.69 -1.65 -6.49
N ALA A 34 -0.45 -1.58 -5.98
CA ALA A 34 -0.19 -1.70 -4.55
C ALA A 34 -0.91 -0.62 -3.74
N GLU A 35 -0.95 0.63 -4.23
CA GLU A 35 -1.70 1.70 -3.57
C GLU A 35 -3.20 1.37 -3.47
N ILE A 36 -3.79 0.83 -4.55
CA ILE A 36 -5.21 0.43 -4.56
C ILE A 36 -5.44 -0.68 -3.53
N TYR A 37 -4.59 -1.71 -3.50
CA TYR A 37 -4.72 -2.82 -2.56
C TYR A 37 -4.61 -2.38 -1.10
N ILE A 38 -3.68 -1.48 -0.77
CA ILE A 38 -3.55 -0.94 0.58
C ILE A 38 -4.85 -0.21 0.97
N ARG A 39 -5.35 0.68 0.11
CA ARG A 39 -6.58 1.43 0.38
C ARG A 39 -7.79 0.52 0.54
N GLU A 40 -7.97 -0.46 -0.35
CA GLU A 40 -9.09 -1.39 -0.31
C GLU A 40 -9.04 -2.28 0.95
N TRP A 41 -7.86 -2.77 1.33
CA TRP A 41 -7.69 -3.58 2.54
C TRP A 41 -8.10 -2.83 3.81
N TRP A 42 -7.59 -1.61 4.00
CA TRP A 42 -7.86 -0.83 5.21
C TRP A 42 -9.28 -0.24 5.27
N LEU A 43 -9.92 0.00 4.10
CA LEU A 43 -11.29 0.51 4.04
C LEU A 43 -12.35 -0.58 4.19
N TYR A 44 -12.10 -1.79 3.69
CA TYR A 44 -13.16 -2.80 3.56
C TYR A 44 -12.91 -4.09 4.35
N ILE A 45 -11.68 -4.37 4.80
CA ILE A 45 -11.32 -5.65 5.43
C ILE A 45 -10.84 -5.48 6.88
N ALA A 46 -10.03 -4.47 7.16
CA ALA A 46 -9.38 -4.25 8.46
C ALA A 46 -10.34 -3.84 9.59
#